data_AF-A0A2S2QEU7-F1
#
_entry.id   AF-A0A2S2QEU7-F1
#
_cell.length_a   1.000
_cell.length_b   1.000
_cell.length_c   1.000
_cell.angle_alpha   90.00
_cell.angle_beta   90.00
_cell.angle_gamma   90.00
#
_symmetry.space_group_name_H-M   'P 1'
#
loop_
_entity.id
_entity.type
_entity.pdbx_description
1 polymer ?
#
loop_
_entity_poly.entity_id
_entity_poly.type
_entity_poly.pdbx_seq_one_letter_code
_entity_poly.pdbx_strand_id
1 'polypeptide(L)'
;MFLDIIKSRKISINSTQDATYVFKSDNSLGGMLTGFNKLLKIMLTVPVSSCTAERSFSPLQRLKTFLRSTMTQNGLNDIALLCVHRNEDIDIEKNANSFINSTKIRQSTFYM
;
A
#
# COMPACT_ATOMS: atom_id res chain seq x y z
N MET A 1 -33.51 3.91 2.78
CA MET A 1 -33.16 4.78 1.63
C MET A 1 -33.34 4.09 0.27
N PHE A 2 -32.59 3.02 -0.04
CA PHE A 2 -32.74 2.31 -1.33
C PHE A 2 -34.12 1.63 -1.50
N LEU A 3 -34.60 0.97 -0.43
CA LEU A 3 -35.94 0.37 -0.38
C LEU A 3 -37.07 1.42 -0.42
N ASP A 4 -36.83 2.63 0.08
CA ASP A 4 -37.82 3.72 0.05
C ASP A 4 -37.99 4.28 -1.37
N ILE A 5 -36.89 4.37 -2.13
CA ILE A 5 -36.91 4.76 -3.56
C ILE A 5 -37.67 3.72 -4.39
N ILE A 6 -37.46 2.43 -4.11
CA ILE A 6 -38.13 1.32 -4.80
C ILE A 6 -39.63 1.30 -4.48
N LYS A 7 -39.99 1.51 -3.21
CA LYS A 7 -41.38 1.53 -2.74
C LYS A 7 -42.15 2.75 -3.27
N SER A 8 -41.47 3.89 -3.46
CA SER A 8 -42.05 5.11 -4.03
C SER A 8 -42.38 5.00 -5.53
N ARG A 9 -41.69 4.14 -6.29
CA ARG A 9 -41.86 4.03 -7.76
C ARG A 9 -42.74 2.85 -8.24
N LYS A 10 -43.31 2.04 -7.35
CA LYS A 10 -44.13 0.84 -7.70
C LYS A 10 -43.46 -0.10 -8.73
N ILE A 11 -42.16 -0.34 -8.60
CA ILE A 11 -41.45 -1.30 -9.46
C ILE A 11 -41.34 -2.62 -8.70
N SER A 12 -42.02 -3.68 -9.17
CA SER A 12 -41.87 -5.04 -8.64
C SER A 12 -40.60 -5.65 -9.20
N ILE A 13 -39.57 -5.79 -8.37
CA ILE A 13 -38.30 -6.39 -8.77
C ILE A 13 -38.49 -7.91 -8.70
N ASN A 14 -38.74 -8.54 -9.86
CA ASN A 14 -38.96 -9.99 -9.95
C ASN A 14 -37.69 -10.73 -10.42
N SER A 15 -36.67 -10.01 -10.90
CA SER A 15 -35.42 -10.59 -11.40
C SER A 15 -34.22 -9.67 -11.11
N THR A 16 -33.07 -10.29 -10.84
CA THR A 16 -31.79 -9.60 -10.54
C THR A 16 -31.31 -8.74 -11.71
N GLN A 17 -31.76 -9.03 -12.93
CA GLN A 17 -31.42 -8.27 -14.14
C GLN A 17 -32.08 -6.88 -14.14
N ASP A 18 -33.35 -6.78 -13.72
CA ASP A 18 -34.09 -5.50 -13.70
C ASP A 18 -33.47 -4.50 -12.71
N ALA A 19 -32.93 -5.02 -11.60
CA ALA A 19 -32.19 -4.19 -10.65
C ALA A 19 -30.95 -3.57 -11.31
N THR A 20 -30.18 -4.35 -12.09
CA THR A 20 -28.95 -3.85 -12.74
C THR A 20 -29.19 -2.76 -13.78
N TYR A 21 -30.34 -2.76 -14.47
CA TYR A 21 -30.71 -1.68 -15.40
C TYR A 21 -31.03 -0.38 -14.68
N VAL A 22 -31.77 -0.45 -13.57
CA VAL A 22 -32.07 0.71 -12.71
C VAL A 22 -30.78 1.27 -12.08
N PHE A 23 -29.88 0.40 -11.63
CA PHE A 23 -28.57 0.79 -11.11
C PHE A 23 -27.67 1.48 -12.15
N LYS A 24 -27.82 1.13 -13.43
CA LYS A 24 -27.03 1.72 -14.53
C LYS A 24 -27.61 3.06 -15.01
N SER A 25 -28.92 3.29 -14.85
CA SER A 25 -29.58 4.55 -15.22
C SER A 25 -29.41 5.67 -14.19
N ASP A 26 -29.25 5.35 -12.90
CA ASP A 26 -29.12 6.35 -11.84
C ASP A 26 -27.65 6.73 -11.58
N ASN A 27 -27.21 7.84 -12.20
CA ASN A 27 -25.84 8.36 -12.07
C ASN A 27 -25.46 8.71 -10.61
N SER A 28 -26.45 9.06 -9.78
CA SER A 28 -26.27 9.34 -8.34
C SER A 28 -25.93 8.09 -7.53
N LEU A 29 -26.51 6.95 -7.90
CA LEU A 29 -26.32 5.68 -7.21
C LEU A 29 -25.00 5.02 -7.60
N GLY A 30 -24.58 5.17 -8.87
CA GLY A 30 -23.24 4.79 -9.33
C GLY A 30 -22.14 5.52 -8.56
N GLY A 31 -22.32 6.81 -8.27
CA GLY A 31 -21.40 7.60 -7.43
C GLY A 31 -21.31 7.10 -5.99
N MET A 32 -22.45 6.81 -5.35
CA MET A 32 -22.48 6.25 -3.99
C MET A 32 -21.85 4.85 -3.93
N LEU A 33 -22.11 3.99 -4.91
CA LEU A 33 -21.52 2.65 -4.99
C LEU A 33 -20.00 2.71 -5.17
N THR A 34 -19.51 3.67 -5.95
CA THR A 34 -18.07 3.91 -6.14
C THR A 34 -17.40 4.39 -4.85
N GLY A 35 -18.06 5.30 -4.12
CA GLY A 35 -17.62 5.74 -2.80
C GLY A 35 -17.56 4.59 -1.78
N PHE A 36 -18.60 3.76 -1.75
CA PHE A 36 -18.67 2.58 -0.89
C PHE A 36 -17.58 1.55 -1.25
N ASN A 37 -17.33 1.31 -2.54
CA ASN A 37 -16.24 0.46 -3.01
C ASN A 37 -14.87 0.99 -2.57
N LYS A 38 -14.67 2.31 -2.59
CA LYS A 38 -13.42 2.92 -2.12
C LYS A 38 -13.25 2.76 -0.61
N LEU A 39 -14.33 2.95 0.15
CA LEU A 39 -14.34 2.75 1.60
C LEU A 39 -14.04 1.28 1.98
N LEU A 40 -14.68 0.32 1.29
CA LEU A 40 -14.44 -1.11 1.49
C LEU A 40 -12.98 -1.48 1.18
N LYS A 41 -12.40 -0.95 0.10
CA LYS A 41 -10.98 -1.17 -0.22
C LYS A 41 -10.08 -0.64 0.90
N ILE A 42 -10.34 0.56 1.41
CA ILE A 42 -9.57 1.12 2.53
C ILE A 42 -9.71 0.23 3.78
N MET A 43 -10.93 -0.18 4.12
CA MET A 43 -11.21 -1.05 5.25
C MET A 43 -10.50 -2.41 5.13
N LEU A 44 -10.38 -2.96 3.93
CA LEU A 44 -9.66 -4.20 3.66
C LEU A 44 -8.14 -4.03 3.65
N THR A 45 -7.63 -2.84 3.31
CA THR A 45 -6.18 -2.55 3.35
C THR A 45 -5.65 -2.19 4.74
N VAL A 46 -6.51 -1.68 5.63
CA VAL A 46 -6.11 -1.49 7.03
C VAL A 46 -5.95 -2.88 7.64
N PRO A 47 -4.78 -3.24 8.16
CA PRO A 47 -4.58 -4.55 8.76
C PRO A 47 -5.53 -4.69 9.96
N VAL A 48 -6.42 -5.69 9.91
CA VAL A 48 -7.38 -6.00 10.98
C VAL A 48 -6.66 -6.44 12.26
N SER A 49 -5.40 -6.88 12.14
CA SER A 49 -4.55 -7.33 13.24
C SER A 49 -3.23 -6.55 13.32
N SER A 50 -2.74 -6.32 14.54
CA SER A 50 -1.42 -5.73 14.81
C SER A 50 -0.24 -6.56 14.27
N CYS A 51 -0.44 -7.84 13.95
CA CYS A 51 0.61 -8.78 13.55
C CYS A 51 1.51 -8.26 12.42
N THR A 52 0.96 -7.62 11.38
CA THR A 52 1.77 -7.07 10.27
C THR A 52 2.63 -5.89 10.73
N ALA A 53 2.09 -5.03 11.60
CA ALA A 53 2.85 -3.93 12.19
C ALA A 53 3.93 -4.47 13.15
N GLU A 54 3.58 -5.43 14.00
CA GLU A 54 4.53 -6.12 14.91
C GLU A 54 5.66 -6.79 14.13
N ARG A 55 5.36 -7.42 13.00
CA ARG A 55 6.36 -8.03 12.10
C ARG A 55 7.35 -6.99 11.56
N SER A 56 6.90 -5.79 11.24
CA SER A 56 7.75 -4.68 10.76
C SER A 56 8.48 -3.96 11.90
N PHE A 57 7.88 -3.86 13.09
CA PHE A 57 8.47 -3.19 14.26
C PHE A 57 9.44 -4.08 15.05
N SER A 58 9.28 -5.40 15.02
CA SER A 58 10.20 -6.34 15.67
C SER A 58 11.66 -6.17 15.20
N PRO A 59 11.98 -6.14 13.88
CA PRO A 59 13.34 -5.83 13.43
C PRO A 59 13.74 -4.38 13.74
N LEU A 60 12.82 -3.42 13.71
CA LEU A 60 13.13 -2.03 14.07
C LEU A 60 13.55 -1.89 15.54
N GLN A 61 12.93 -2.64 16.44
CA GLN A 61 13.27 -2.68 17.86
C GLN A 61 14.67 -3.27 18.08
N ARG A 62 15.09 -4.23 17.24
CA ARG A 62 16.45 -4.77 17.23
C ARG A 62 17.48 -3.81 16.61
N LEU A 63 17.07 -2.96 15.67
CA LEU A 63 17.93 -1.95 15.05
C LEU A 63 18.15 -0.72 15.94
N LYS A 64 17.09 -0.24 16.58
CA LYS A 64 17.10 0.91 17.48
C LYS A 64 17.44 0.48 18.90
N THR A 65 18.69 0.05 19.12
CA THR A 65 19.19 -0.25 20.46
C THR A 65 19.60 1.03 21.18
N PHE A 66 19.39 1.06 22.50
CA PHE A 66 19.73 2.21 23.35
C PHE A 66 21.21 2.65 23.22
N LEU A 67 22.12 1.71 22.99
CA LEU A 67 23.56 1.96 22.83
C LEU A 67 23.95 2.56 21.47
N ARG A 68 23.04 2.55 20.48
CA ARG A 68 23.30 3.05 19.12
C ARG A 68 22.67 4.43 18.92
N SER A 69 23.07 5.39 19.75
CA SER A 69 22.53 6.77 19.76
C SER A 69 23.08 7.68 18.66
N THR A 70 24.10 7.24 17.92
CA THR A 70 24.76 8.03 16.86
C THR A 70 24.08 7.95 15.49
N MET A 71 23.03 7.15 15.35
CA MET A 71 22.37 6.90 14.08
C MET A 71 21.30 7.95 13.78
N THR A 72 21.37 8.58 12.60
CA THR A 72 20.36 9.54 12.16
C THR A 72 19.05 8.85 11.79
N GLN A 73 17.94 9.57 11.88
CA GLN A 73 16.61 9.04 11.52
C GLN A 73 16.56 8.54 10.07
N ASN A 74 17.26 9.22 9.15
CA ASN A 74 17.34 8.81 7.74
C ASN A 74 18.04 7.45 7.60
N GLY A 75 19.21 7.28 8.22
CA GLY A 75 19.91 5.99 8.21
C GLY A 75 19.11 4.86 8.87
N LEU A 76 18.32 5.17 9.91
CA LEU A 76 17.40 4.22 10.51
C LEU A 76 16.31 3.77 9.56
N ASN A 77 15.72 4.70 8.83
CA ASN A 77 14.69 4.37 7.85
C ASN A 77 15.25 3.51 6.71
N ASP A 78 16.43 3.87 6.19
CA ASP A 78 17.08 3.14 5.10
C ASP A 78 17.38 1.68 5.49
N ILE A 79 17.95 1.46 6.69
CA ILE A 79 18.25 0.11 7.18
C ILE A 79 16.98 -0.66 7.53
N ALA A 80 15.96 0.01 8.08
CA ALA A 80 14.68 -0.63 8.37
C ALA A 80 13.99 -1.13 7.09
N LEU A 81 14.01 -0.34 6.01
CA LEU A 81 13.49 -0.72 4.71
C LEU A 81 14.20 -1.98 4.18
N LEU A 82 15.54 -2.00 4.22
CA LEU A 82 16.33 -3.17 3.82
C LEU A 82 16.03 -4.41 4.68
N CYS A 83 15.73 -4.23 5.97
CA CYS A 83 15.40 -5.34 6.86
C CYS A 83 14.00 -5.92 6.60
N VAL A 84 13.02 -5.08 6.25
CA VAL A 84 11.66 -5.52 5.92
C VAL A 84 11.61 -6.20 4.55
N HIS A 85 12.33 -5.66 3.56
CA HIS A 85 12.38 -6.16 2.18
C HIS A 85 13.57 -7.10 1.93
N ARG A 86 14.05 -7.80 2.97
CA ARG A 86 15.25 -8.64 2.88
C ARG A 86 15.13 -9.80 1.88
N ASN A 87 13.91 -10.25 1.59
CA ASN A 87 13.65 -11.39 0.71
C ASN A 87 13.39 -10.97 -0.75
N GLU A 88 13.50 -9.68 -1.07
CA GLU A 88 13.38 -9.22 -2.45
C GLU A 88 14.72 -9.36 -3.17
N ASP A 89 14.69 -9.82 -4.41
CA ASP A 89 15.87 -9.94 -5.25
C ASP A 89 16.34 -8.53 -5.66
N ILE A 90 17.56 -8.18 -5.25
CA ILE A 90 18.20 -6.90 -5.59
C ILE A 90 19.31 -7.19 -6.59
N ASP A 91 19.28 -6.51 -7.73
CA ASP A 91 20.36 -6.53 -8.71
C ASP A 91 21.58 -5.75 -8.16
N ILE A 92 22.49 -6.49 -7.54
CA ILE A 92 23.68 -5.94 -6.90
C ILE A 92 24.59 -5.27 -7.94
N GLU A 93 24.72 -5.84 -9.14
CA GLU A 93 25.60 -5.29 -10.18
C GLU A 93 25.09 -3.94 -10.67
N LYS A 94 23.79 -3.85 -10.96
CA LYS A 94 23.17 -2.58 -11.37
C LYS A 94 23.32 -1.50 -10.30
N ASN A 95 23.07 -1.85 -9.04
CA ASN A 95 23.17 -0.90 -7.92
C ASN A 95 24.64 -0.49 -7.67
N ALA A 96 25.58 -1.43 -7.75
CA ALA A 96 27.01 -1.17 -7.64
C ALA A 96 27.47 -0.24 -8.77
N ASN A 97 27.11 -0.53 -10.02
CA ASN A 97 27.44 0.30 -11.17
C ASN A 97 26.85 1.72 -11.03
N SER A 98 25.64 1.87 -10.51
CA SER A 98 25.05 3.18 -10.20
C SER A 98 25.86 3.95 -9.14
N PHE A 99 26.27 3.27 -8.06
CA PHE A 99 27.10 3.86 -7.01
C PHE A 99 28.49 4.27 -7.50
N ILE A 100 29.14 3.41 -8.30
CA ILE A 100 30.46 3.65 -8.90
C ILE A 100 30.37 4.85 -9.85
N ASN A 101 29.35 4.88 -10.71
CA ASN A 101 29.20 5.92 -11.71
C ASN A 101 28.79 7.29 -11.13
N SER A 102 28.42 7.35 -9.85
CA SER A 102 28.02 8.59 -9.19
C SER A 102 29.16 9.60 -8.99
N THR A 103 30.43 9.18 -9.03
CA THR A 103 31.56 10.10 -8.85
C THR A 103 32.78 9.63 -9.63
N LYS A 104 33.47 10.55 -10.32
CA LYS A 104 34.69 10.24 -11.10
C LYS A 104 35.77 9.53 -10.28
N ILE A 105 35.92 9.91 -9.01
CA ILE A 105 36.85 9.25 -8.05
C ILE A 105 36.49 7.78 -7.87
N ARG A 106 35.21 7.45 -7.70
CA ARG A 106 34.76 6.07 -7.52
C ARG A 106 34.97 5.26 -8.79
N GLN A 107 34.65 5.83 -9.95
CA GLN A 107 34.92 5.18 -11.23
C GLN A 107 36.40 4.79 -11.36
N SER A 108 37.32 5.71 -11.07
CA SER A 108 38.76 5.38 -11.13
C SER A 108 39.20 4.33 -10.10
N THR A 109 38.57 4.26 -8.93
CA THR A 109 38.94 3.27 -7.89
C THR A 109 38.43 1.87 -8.21
N PHE A 110 37.23 1.74 -8.78
CA PHE A 110 36.58 0.43 -8.97
C PHE A 110 36.74 -0.16 -10.37
N TYR A 111 37.16 0.63 -11.38
CA TYR A 111 37.45 0.15 -12.75
C TYR A 111 38.94 -0.07 -13.02
N MET A 112 39.81 -0.04 -11.99
CA MET A 112 41.23 -0.36 -12.10
C MET A 112 41.47 -1.86 -11.95
#